data_AF-A0A3R6QT61-F1
#
_entry.id   AF-A0A3R6QT61-F1
#
_cell.length_a   1.000
_cell.length_b   1.000
_cell.length_c   1.000
_cell.angle_alpha   90.00
_cell.angle_beta   90.00
_cell.angle_gamma   90.00
#
_symmetry.space_group_name_H-M   'P 1'
#
loop_
_entity.id
_entity.type
_entity.pdbx_description
1 polymer ?
#
loop_
_entity_poly.entity_id
_entity_poly.type
_entity_poly.pdbx_seq_one_letter_code
_entity_poly.pdbx_strand_id
1 'polypeptide(L)'
;MFYKVIKSKNVIDVLCSIQYVKFQLKHKILLQCSEEDAQGILSSTGDTAYHIPSLNPFPVDSFATVTLEEITEHEYNQLKSTHCMSPEEIIDRYTMSLLEQGVI
;
A
#
# COMPACT_ATOMS: atom_id res chain seq x y z
N MET A 1 -2.29 -7.27 13.50
CA MET A 1 -1.11 -7.16 12.60
C MET A 1 -1.52 -6.27 11.46
N PHE A 2 -0.68 -5.29 11.11
CA PHE A 2 -0.94 -4.35 10.03
C PHE A 2 0.15 -4.51 8.98
N TYR A 3 -0.15 -4.18 7.73
CA TYR A 3 0.79 -4.26 6.63
C TYR A 3 0.81 -2.96 5.86
N LYS A 4 1.98 -2.52 5.41
CA LYS A 4 2.09 -1.44 4.42
C LYS A 4 2.40 -2.01 3.06
N VAL A 5 1.76 -1.43 2.05
CA VAL A 5 2.00 -1.72 0.63
C VAL A 5 2.99 -0.68 0.11
N ILE A 6 4.16 -1.15 -0.31
CA ILE A 6 5.24 -0.31 -0.81
C ILE A 6 5.38 -0.52 -2.32
N LYS A 7 5.27 0.54 -3.10
CA LYS A 7 5.51 0.55 -4.54
C LYS A 7 6.67 1.48 -4.84
N SER A 8 7.74 0.97 -5.45
CA SER A 8 8.92 1.78 -5.83
C SER A 8 9.40 2.72 -4.72
N LYS A 9 9.60 2.18 -3.51
CA LYS A 9 10.03 2.89 -2.28
C LYS A 9 9.00 3.88 -1.67
N ASN A 10 7.79 3.96 -2.20
CA ASN A 10 6.72 4.78 -1.65
C ASN A 10 5.64 3.89 -1.03
N VAL A 11 5.18 4.24 0.18
CA VAL A 11 4.01 3.56 0.77
C VAL A 11 2.76 4.08 0.09
N ILE A 12 2.09 3.21 -0.65
CA ILE A 12 0.87 3.56 -1.40
C ILE A 12 -0.40 3.19 -0.66
N ASP A 13 -0.33 2.23 0.28
CA ASP A 13 -1.51 1.70 0.94
C ASP A 13 -1.12 1.07 2.28
N VAL A 14 -2.10 0.93 3.18
CA VAL A 14 -1.94 0.26 4.47
C VAL A 14 -3.12 -0.67 4.72
N LEU A 15 -2.82 -1.94 4.96
CA LEU A 15 -3.78 -3.02 5.07
C LEU A 15 -3.87 -3.49 6.52
N CYS A 16 -5.08 -3.53 7.08
CA CYS A 16 -5.34 -4.18 8.37
C CYS A 16 -5.44 -5.70 8.24
N SER A 17 -5.71 -6.21 7.04
CA SER A 17 -5.78 -7.64 6.75
C SER A 17 -5.45 -7.87 5.28
N ILE A 18 -4.60 -8.84 4.99
CA ILE A 18 -4.24 -9.19 3.62
C ILE A 18 -5.39 -10.02 3.03
N GLN A 19 -6.04 -9.50 2.00
CA GLN A 19 -6.97 -10.28 1.20
C GLN A 19 -6.28 -10.74 -0.06
N TYR A 20 -6.04 -12.04 -0.14
CA TYR A 20 -5.45 -12.67 -1.30
C TYR A 20 -6.45 -12.77 -2.45
N VAL A 21 -5.98 -12.45 -3.64
CA VAL A 21 -6.80 -12.49 -4.86
C VAL A 21 -6.04 -13.18 -5.99
N LYS A 22 -6.80 -13.79 -6.89
CA LYS A 22 -6.30 -14.32 -8.16
C LYS A 22 -7.02 -13.66 -9.33
N PHE A 23 -6.31 -13.48 -10.43
CA PHE A 23 -6.89 -12.94 -11.64
C PHE A 23 -7.49 -14.06 -12.48
N GLN A 24 -8.78 -13.92 -12.81
CA GLN A 24 -9.47 -14.87 -13.68
C GLN A 24 -9.52 -14.34 -15.10
N LEU A 25 -8.64 -14.86 -15.98
CA LEU A 25 -8.58 -14.51 -17.41
C LEU A 25 -9.93 -14.62 -18.14
N LYS A 26 -10.77 -15.61 -17.80
CA LYS A 26 -12.06 -15.87 -18.47
C LYS A 26 -13.03 -14.71 -18.38
N HIS A 27 -13.12 -14.06 -17.21
CA HIS A 27 -14.04 -12.94 -16.97
C HIS A 27 -13.31 -11.61 -16.78
N LYS A 28 -11.97 -11.63 -16.76
CA LYS A 28 -11.09 -10.49 -16.43
C LYS A 28 -11.45 -9.84 -15.09
N ILE A 29 -11.83 -10.66 -14.11
CA ILE A 29 -12.18 -10.23 -12.75
C ILE A 29 -11.15 -10.73 -11.75
N LEU A 30 -11.08 -10.03 -10.62
CA LEU A 30 -10.32 -10.45 -9.44
C LEU A 30 -11.25 -11.27 -8.54
N LEU A 31 -10.77 -12.44 -8.13
CA LEU A 31 -11.49 -13.32 -7.22
C LEU A 31 -10.67 -13.53 -5.96
N GLN A 32 -11.31 -13.37 -4.80
CA GLN A 32 -10.69 -13.69 -3.52
C GLN A 32 -10.36 -15.19 -3.44
N CYS A 33 -9.15 -15.51 -2.99
CA CYS A 33 -8.64 -16.88 -2.93
C CYS A 33 -7.76 -17.10 -1.69
N SER A 34 -7.37 -18.35 -1.47
CA SER A 34 -6.38 -18.72 -0.46
C SER A 34 -4.99 -18.23 -0.82
N GLU A 35 -4.11 -18.11 0.18
CA GLU A 35 -2.70 -17.69 0.02
C GLU A 35 -1.93 -18.56 -0.99
N GLU A 36 -2.19 -19.87 -1.00
CA GLU A 36 -1.54 -20.85 -1.89
C GLU A 36 -1.76 -20.59 -3.39
N ASP A 37 -2.95 -20.12 -3.76
CA ASP A 37 -3.34 -19.79 -5.14
C ASP A 37 -3.30 -18.28 -5.42
N ALA A 38 -2.85 -17.49 -4.44
CA ALA A 38 -2.82 -16.05 -4.55
C ALA A 38 -1.83 -15.62 -5.62
N GLN A 39 -2.28 -14.75 -6.52
CA GLN A 39 -1.41 -14.08 -7.49
C GLN A 39 -1.08 -12.66 -7.04
N GLY A 40 -1.91 -12.11 -6.15
CA GLY A 40 -1.70 -10.81 -5.55
C GLY A 40 -2.64 -10.58 -4.37
N ILE A 41 -2.74 -9.31 -4.01
CA ILE A 41 -3.52 -8.86 -2.87
C ILE A 41 -4.45 -7.72 -3.26
N LEU A 42 -5.54 -7.60 -2.52
CA LEU A 42 -6.48 -6.49 -2.66
C LEU A 42 -5.98 -5.27 -1.87
N SER A 43 -6.20 -4.07 -2.41
CA SER A 43 -6.05 -2.78 -1.70
C SER A 43 -7.00 -2.68 -0.51
N SER A 44 -6.73 -1.75 0.43
CA SER A 44 -7.62 -1.55 1.58
C SER A 44 -9.01 -1.05 1.18
N THR A 45 -9.13 -0.42 0.02
CA THR A 45 -10.40 0.09 -0.53
C THR A 45 -11.17 -0.96 -1.32
N GLY A 46 -10.53 -2.08 -1.67
CA GLY A 46 -11.12 -3.12 -2.50
C GLY A 46 -11.22 -2.77 -3.98
N ASP A 47 -10.71 -1.61 -4.39
CA ASP A 47 -10.86 -1.08 -5.76
C ASP A 47 -9.75 -1.60 -6.69
N THR A 48 -8.52 -1.67 -6.18
CA THR A 48 -7.34 -2.09 -6.95
C THR A 48 -6.71 -3.34 -6.34
N ALA A 49 -6.10 -4.19 -7.18
CA ALA A 49 -5.25 -5.29 -6.74
C ALA A 49 -3.78 -5.03 -7.08
N TYR A 50 -2.89 -5.52 -6.22
CA TYR A 50 -1.45 -5.38 -6.36
C TYR A 50 -0.78 -6.74 -6.48
N HIS A 51 0.26 -6.81 -7.29
CA HIS A 51 1.07 -8.01 -7.44
C HIS A 51 2.22 -8.03 -6.45
N ILE A 52 2.46 -9.16 -5.80
CA ILE A 52 3.60 -9.33 -4.90
C ILE A 52 4.61 -10.24 -5.60
N PRO A 53 5.89 -9.84 -5.71
CA PRO A 53 6.91 -10.64 -6.37
C PRO A 53 7.19 -11.96 -5.64
N SER A 54 6.80 -12.07 -4.37
CA SER A 54 6.86 -13.29 -3.56
C SER A 54 5.76 -14.31 -3.91
N LEU A 55 4.73 -13.90 -4.65
CA LEU A 55 3.60 -14.74 -5.06
C LEU A 55 3.73 -15.18 -6.52
N ASN A 56 2.79 -16.02 -6.97
CA ASN A 56 2.72 -16.45 -8.36
C ASN A 56 2.56 -15.23 -9.29
N PRO A 57 3.34 -15.15 -10.39
CA PRO A 57 3.21 -14.07 -11.35
C PRO A 57 1.81 -14.06 -11.95
N PHE A 58 1.23 -12.86 -12.06
CA PHE A 58 -0.02 -12.71 -12.81
C PHE A 58 0.23 -13.08 -14.27
N PRO A 59 -0.72 -13.74 -14.95
CA PRO A 59 -0.67 -13.97 -16.39
C PRO A 59 -0.90 -12.69 -17.22
N VAL A 60 -0.91 -11.52 -16.56
CA VAL A 60 -1.17 -10.20 -17.13
C VAL A 60 -0.16 -9.22 -16.53
N ASP A 61 0.66 -8.60 -17.38
CA ASP A 61 1.64 -7.55 -17.04
C ASP A 61 1.02 -6.19 -16.66
N SER A 62 -0.31 -6.13 -16.51
CA SER A 62 -1.01 -4.88 -16.23
C SER A 62 -1.03 -4.52 -14.74
N PHE A 63 -0.56 -5.40 -13.85
CA PHE A 63 -0.59 -5.19 -12.41
C PHE A 63 0.73 -4.61 -11.89
N ALA A 64 0.62 -3.58 -11.06
CA ALA A 64 1.79 -3.01 -10.41
C ALA A 64 2.36 -3.96 -9.35
N THR A 65 3.65 -4.22 -9.43
CA THR A 65 4.41 -4.97 -8.43
C THR A 65 4.63 -4.10 -7.19
N VAL A 66 4.26 -4.63 -6.03
CA VAL A 66 4.39 -4.00 -4.72
C VAL A 66 4.99 -4.99 -3.72
N THR A 67 5.56 -4.45 -2.66
CA THR A 67 6.08 -5.23 -1.54
C THR A 67 5.20 -5.00 -0.32
N LEU A 68 4.88 -6.08 0.39
CA LEU A 68 4.25 -6.01 1.69
C LEU A 68 5.29 -6.05 2.79
N GLU A 69 5.14 -5.16 3.76
CA GLU A 69 5.94 -5.18 4.97
C GLU A 69 5.01 -5.12 6.19
N GLU A 70 5.23 -6.02 7.15
CA GLU A 70 4.49 -6.00 8.41
C GLU A 70 4.90 -4.77 9.23
N ILE A 71 3.90 -4.08 9.76
CA ILE A 71 4.06 -2.89 10.58
C ILE A 71 3.26 -2.98 11.87
N THR A 72 3.69 -2.21 12.85
CA THR A 72 2.98 -2.06 14.12
C THR A 72 1.79 -1.11 13.99
N GLU A 73 0.88 -1.15 14.96
CA GLU A 73 -0.27 -0.23 15.03
C GLU A 73 0.15 1.25 15.02
N HIS A 74 1.28 1.57 15.68
CA HIS A 74 1.84 2.92 15.69
C HIS A 74 2.23 3.41 14.30
N GLU A 75 2.96 2.59 13.55
CA GLU A 75 3.33 2.86 12.14
C GLU A 75 2.07 2.97 11.27
N TYR A 76 1.09 2.08 11.46
CA TYR A 76 -0.18 2.12 10.74
C TYR A 76 -0.92 3.44 10.99
N ASN A 77 -0.98 3.89 12.25
CA ASN A 77 -1.68 5.12 12.59
C ASN A 77 -0.91 6.37 12.11
N GLN A 78 0.44 6.33 12.12
CA GLN A 78 1.27 7.38 11.52
C GLN A 78 1.05 7.46 10.00
N LEU A 79 1.13 6.33 9.30
CA LEU A 79 0.94 6.26 7.85
C LEU A 79 -0.48 6.66 7.47
N LYS A 80 -1.50 6.20 8.19
CA LYS A 80 -2.89 6.59 7.96
C LYS A 80 -3.12 8.08 8.20
N SER A 81 -2.50 8.65 9.25
CA SER A 81 -2.56 10.10 9.51
C SER A 81 -1.82 10.91 8.44
N THR A 82 -0.71 10.37 7.92
CA THR A 82 0.11 11.03 6.89
C THR A 82 -0.51 10.90 5.48
N HIS A 83 -1.16 9.77 5.17
CA HIS A 83 -1.78 9.49 3.87
C HIS A 83 -3.15 10.16 3.71
N CYS A 84 -3.76 10.63 4.82
CA CYS A 84 -4.94 11.50 4.82
C CYS A 84 -4.56 13.00 4.73
N MET A 85 -3.27 13.34 4.79
CA MET A 85 -2.77 14.67 4.47
C MET A 85 -2.26 14.64 3.04
N SER A 86 -2.99 15.34 2.15
CA SER A 86 -2.58 15.54 0.76
C SER A 86 -1.10 15.94 0.67
N PRO A 87 -0.38 15.58 -0.41
CA PRO A 87 1.04 15.87 -0.61
C PRO A 87 1.44 17.35 -0.51
N GLU A 88 0.47 18.27 -0.42
CA GLU A 88 0.66 19.69 -0.15
C GLU A 88 1.01 20.02 1.31
N GLU A 89 0.71 19.14 2.29
CA GLU A 89 0.91 19.41 3.72
C GLU A 89 2.30 18.96 4.26
N ILE A 90 3.06 18.22 3.45
CA ILE A 90 4.41 17.74 3.81
C ILE A 90 5.44 18.88 3.72
N ILE A 91 5.19 19.91 2.91
CA ILE A 91 6.11 21.05 2.74
C ILE A 91 5.99 22.05 3.89
N ASP A 92 4.85 22.11 4.57
CA ASP A 92 4.57 23.14 5.59
C ASP A 92 5.20 22.82 6.95
N ARG A 93 5.21 21.54 7.39
CA ARG A 93 5.84 21.16 8.67
C ARG A 93 7.36 21.34 8.71
N TYR A 94 8.04 21.28 7.56
CA TYR A 94 9.47 21.58 7.51
C TYR A 94 9.76 23.10 7.52
N THR A 95 8.81 23.92 7.06
CA THR A 95 8.97 25.39 7.02
C THR A 95 8.62 26.04 8.37
N MET A 96 7.64 25.50 9.10
CA MET A 96 7.24 26.04 10.41
C MET A 96 8.31 25.83 11.50
N SER A 97 9.03 24.70 11.46
CA SER A 97 10.10 24.41 12.42
C SER A 97 11.30 25.37 12.30
N LEU A 98 11.54 25.92 11.10
CA LEU A 98 12.62 26.88 10.86
C LEU A 98 12.27 28.31 11.29
N LEU A 99 10.97 28.65 11.41
CA LEU A 99 10.51 29.96 11.87
C LEU A 99 10.48 30.07 13.41
N GLU A 100 10.22 28.98 14.14
CA GLU A 100 10.20 28.99 15.61
C GLU A 100 11.59 28.95 16.25
N GLN A 101 12.64 28.51 15.53
CA GLN A 101 14.00 28.47 16.07
C GLN A 101 14.80 29.78 15.89
N GLY A 102 14.18 30.85 15.36
CA GLY A 102 14.73 32.21 15.47
C GLY A 102 16.18 32.36 15.01
N VAL A 103 16.54 31.82 13.84
CA VAL A 103 17.80 32.14 13.16
C VAL A 103 17.51 33.19 12.09
N ILE A 104 17.57 34.44 12.50
CA ILE A 104 17.84 35.63 11.66
C ILE A 104 19.04 36.36 12.24
#